data_AF-A0A9P5PQC3-F1
#
_entry.id   AF-A0A9P5PQC3-F1
#
_cell.length_a   1.000
_cell.length_b   1.000
_cell.length_c   1.000
_cell.angle_alpha   90.00
_cell.angle_beta   90.00
_cell.angle_gamma   90.00
#
_symmetry.space_group_name_H-M   'P 1'
#
loop_
_entity.id
_entity.type
_entity.pdbx_description
1 polymer ?
#
loop_
_entity_poly.entity_id
_entity_poly.type
_entity_poly.pdbx_seq_one_letter_code
_entity_poly.pdbx_strand_id
1 'polypeptide(L)'
;MTVTGIIETMIGIIETMIGVIETVIGIIETVIGIIETEMEIIKTVIRALRIQAGDISQIQRYQQSVQHQHLFDPLEYNTINTGVQNMATALEEASAKSEDITEHTPLAPVEVIHTGQRGRPRKNIDRELLETSLRLRGPTHIAPVFDCSSRTIRRRALEHGLVEVIRPNI
;
A
#
# COMPACT_ATOMS: atom_id res chain seq x y z
N MET A 1 -44.38 -34.68 41.56
CA MET A 1 -43.21 -34.17 40.81
C MET A 1 -42.01 -34.25 41.73
N THR A 2 -40.96 -34.97 41.36
CA THR A 2 -39.70 -34.99 42.12
C THR A 2 -38.83 -33.80 41.71
N VAL A 3 -37.92 -33.36 42.57
CA VAL A 3 -36.93 -32.30 42.27
C VAL A 3 -36.15 -32.62 40.98
N THR A 4 -35.86 -33.91 40.75
CA THR A 4 -35.21 -34.40 39.52
C THR A 4 -35.99 -34.06 38.25
N GLY A 5 -37.32 -34.25 38.23
CA GLY A 5 -38.13 -33.94 37.05
C GLY A 5 -38.18 -32.44 36.72
N ILE A 6 -38.08 -31.58 37.75
CA ILE A 6 -37.94 -30.13 37.55
C ILE A 6 -36.60 -29.81 36.88
N ILE A 7 -35.51 -30.41 37.37
CA ILE A 7 -34.16 -30.22 36.82
C ILE A 7 -34.09 -30.66 35.36
N GLU A 8 -34.63 -31.83 35.02
CA GLU A 8 -34.67 -32.34 33.64
C GLU A 8 -35.43 -31.39 32.71
N THR A 9 -36.56 -30.85 33.17
CA THR A 9 -37.34 -29.86 32.39
C THR A 9 -36.54 -28.57 32.19
N MET A 10 -35.86 -28.07 33.22
CA MET A 10 -35.02 -26.88 33.11
C MET A 10 -33.85 -27.08 32.14
N ILE A 11 -33.22 -28.26 32.14
CA ILE A 11 -32.14 -28.59 31.20
C ILE A 11 -32.67 -28.55 29.76
N GLY A 12 -33.81 -29.19 29.47
CA GLY A 12 -34.41 -29.15 28.13
C GLY A 12 -34.76 -27.73 27.66
N ILE A 13 -35.24 -26.86 28.56
CA ILE A 13 -35.47 -25.44 28.26
C ILE A 13 -34.14 -24.74 27.91
N ILE A 14 -33.07 -25.00 28.66
CA ILE A 14 -31.75 -24.40 28.38
C ILE A 14 -31.22 -24.87 27.02
N GLU A 15 -31.33 -26.17 26.71
CA GLU A 15 -30.90 -26.73 25.42
C GLU A 15 -31.65 -26.09 24.24
N THR A 16 -32.98 -25.95 24.36
CA THR A 16 -33.76 -25.26 23.32
C THR A 16 -33.38 -23.79 23.18
N MET A 17 -33.11 -23.08 24.28
CA MET A 17 -32.62 -21.69 24.23
C MET A 17 -31.26 -21.58 23.53
N ILE A 18 -30.34 -22.53 23.79
CA ILE A 18 -29.03 -22.58 23.13
C ILE A 18 -29.22 -22.77 21.62
N GLY A 19 -30.06 -23.73 21.19
CA GLY A 19 -30.31 -23.95 19.76
C GLY A 19 -30.93 -22.73 19.05
N VAL A 20 -31.79 -21.98 19.74
CA VAL A 20 -32.31 -20.70 19.21
C VAL A 20 -31.19 -19.68 19.06
N ILE A 21 -30.29 -19.54 20.04
CA ILE A 21 -29.15 -18.62 19.97
C ILE A 21 -28.22 -18.98 18.80
N GLU A 22 -27.89 -20.26 18.62
CA GLU A 22 -27.05 -20.74 17.51
C GLU A 22 -27.68 -20.40 16.15
N THR A 23 -28.99 -20.58 16.03
CA THR A 23 -29.73 -20.22 14.80
C THR A 23 -29.65 -18.72 14.53
N VAL A 24 -29.83 -17.88 15.55
CA VAL A 24 -29.72 -16.42 15.43
C VAL A 24 -28.32 -16.00 15.00
N ILE A 25 -27.28 -16.62 15.57
CA ILE A 25 -25.88 -16.36 15.18
C ILE A 25 -25.65 -16.70 13.71
N GLY A 26 -26.10 -17.87 13.24
CA GLY A 26 -25.94 -18.25 11.83
C GLY A 26 -26.67 -17.31 10.86
N ILE A 27 -27.84 -16.78 11.26
CA ILE A 27 -28.54 -15.74 10.48
C ILE A 27 -27.71 -14.46 10.42
N ILE A 28 -27.14 -14.02 11.55
CA ILE A 28 -26.31 -12.82 11.61
C ILE A 28 -25.07 -12.96 10.72
N GLU A 29 -24.39 -14.11 10.76
CA GLU A 29 -23.23 -14.39 9.89
C GLU A 29 -23.61 -14.32 8.41
N THR A 30 -24.77 -14.88 8.04
CA THR A 30 -25.28 -14.81 6.67
C THR A 30 -25.55 -13.38 6.23
N VAL A 31 -26.17 -12.57 7.09
CA VAL A 31 -26.44 -11.14 6.82
C VAL A 31 -25.14 -10.37 6.64
N ILE A 32 -24.12 -10.63 7.47
CA ILE A 32 -22.79 -10.01 7.33
C ILE A 32 -22.18 -10.34 5.97
N GLY A 33 -22.20 -11.61 5.55
CA GLY A 33 -21.66 -12.01 4.25
C GLY A 33 -22.38 -11.35 3.05
N ILE A 34 -23.70 -11.14 3.16
CA ILE A 34 -24.47 -10.40 2.14
C ILE A 34 -24.00 -8.95 2.08
N ILE A 35 -23.86 -8.28 3.23
CA ILE A 35 -23.43 -6.88 3.30
C ILE A 35 -22.02 -6.71 2.71
N GLU A 36 -21.09 -7.63 3.00
CA GLU A 36 -19.74 -7.60 2.43
C GLU A 36 -19.77 -7.69 0.90
N THR A 37 -20.61 -8.58 0.36
CA THR A 37 -20.78 -8.75 -1.09
C THR A 37 -21.36 -7.49 -1.74
N GLU A 38 -22.37 -6.88 -1.13
CA GLU A 38 -22.97 -5.64 -1.62
C GLU A 38 -21.94 -4.49 -1.63
N MET A 39 -21.10 -4.39 -0.59
CA MET A 39 -20.05 -3.37 -0.51
C MET A 39 -19.01 -3.52 -1.63
N GLU A 40 -18.62 -4.74 -2.01
CA GLU A 40 -17.71 -4.96 -3.14
C GLU A 40 -18.35 -4.59 -4.49
N ILE A 41 -19.64 -4.88 -4.66
CA ILE A 41 -20.40 -4.45 -5.85
C ILE A 41 -20.42 -2.93 -5.93
N ILE A 42 -20.73 -2.24 -4.82
CA ILE A 42 -20.77 -0.76 -4.76
C ILE A 42 -19.40 -0.17 -5.14
N LYS A 43 -18.29 -0.70 -4.61
CA LYS A 43 -16.94 -0.25 -4.97
C LYS A 43 -16.67 -0.38 -6.47
N THR A 44 -17.09 -1.49 -7.06
CA THR A 44 -16.93 -1.75 -8.49
C THR A 44 -17.73 -0.76 -9.34
N VAL A 45 -18.98 -0.50 -8.96
CA VAL A 45 -19.84 0.49 -9.63
C VAL A 45 -19.23 1.90 -9.54
N ILE A 46 -18.74 2.30 -8.36
CA ILE A 46 -18.09 3.60 -8.19
C ILE A 46 -16.86 3.72 -9.10
N ARG A 47 -16.04 2.67 -9.22
CA ARG A 47 -14.89 2.66 -10.12
C ARG A 47 -15.33 2.84 -11.57
N ALA A 48 -16.34 2.09 -12.03
CA ALA A 48 -16.86 2.20 -13.38
C ALA A 48 -17.40 3.61 -13.68
N LEU A 49 -18.17 4.19 -12.76
CA LEU A 49 -18.69 5.56 -12.91
C LEU A 49 -17.58 6.62 -12.97
N ARG A 50 -16.49 6.45 -12.21
CA ARG A 50 -15.33 7.36 -12.28
C ARG A 50 -14.66 7.30 -13.65
N ILE A 51 -14.50 6.11 -14.21
CA ILE A 51 -13.92 5.93 -15.55
C ILE A 51 -14.82 6.63 -16.58
N GLN A 52 -16.12 6.34 -16.57
CA GLN A 52 -17.07 6.96 -17.49
C GLN A 52 -17.11 8.49 -17.38
N ALA A 53 -17.08 9.04 -16.16
CA ALA A 53 -17.01 10.49 -15.94
C ALA A 53 -15.70 11.09 -16.49
N GLY A 54 -14.60 10.35 -16.36
CA GLY A 54 -13.32 10.68 -16.99
C GLY A 54 -13.43 10.73 -18.51
N ASP A 55 -13.99 9.69 -19.12
CA ASP A 55 -14.17 9.59 -20.57
C ASP A 55 -15.02 10.75 -21.13
N ILE A 56 -16.14 11.07 -20.47
CA ILE A 56 -17.00 12.21 -20.84
C ILE A 56 -16.21 13.52 -20.79
N SER A 57 -15.41 13.72 -19.74
CA SER A 57 -14.59 14.92 -19.58
C SER A 57 -13.54 15.03 -20.70
N GLN A 58 -12.95 13.91 -21.12
CA GLN A 58 -12.00 13.88 -22.23
C GLN A 58 -12.68 14.21 -23.57
N ILE A 59 -13.86 13.64 -23.83
CA ILE A 59 -14.65 13.94 -25.03
C ILE A 59 -15.00 15.42 -25.10
N GLN A 60 -15.41 16.03 -23.97
CA GLN A 60 -15.70 17.46 -23.92
C GLN A 60 -14.48 18.33 -24.22
N ARG A 61 -13.30 17.99 -23.65
CA ARG A 61 -12.05 18.69 -23.95
C ARG A 61 -11.68 18.60 -25.43
N TYR A 62 -11.83 17.42 -26.02
CA TYR A 62 -11.60 17.21 -27.44
C TYR A 62 -12.56 18.05 -28.30
N GLN A 63 -13.85 18.11 -27.95
CA GLN A 63 -14.82 18.95 -28.65
C GLN A 63 -14.45 20.44 -28.56
N GLN A 64 -14.01 20.92 -27.40
CA GLN A 64 -13.52 22.29 -27.23
C GLN A 64 -12.28 22.57 -28.07
N SER A 65 -11.31 21.65 -28.14
CA SER A 65 -10.13 21.86 -28.99
C SER A 65 -10.47 21.93 -30.47
N VAL A 66 -11.42 21.11 -30.94
CA VAL A 66 -11.89 21.14 -32.34
C VAL A 66 -12.64 22.44 -32.65
N GLN A 67 -13.40 23.00 -31.70
CA GLN A 67 -14.04 24.30 -31.90
C GLN A 67 -13.02 25.41 -32.18
N HIS A 68 -11.83 25.35 -31.60
CA HIS A 68 -10.77 26.33 -31.79
C HIS A 68 -9.81 26.01 -32.95
N GLN A 69 -10.04 24.92 -33.69
CA GLN A 69 -9.18 24.51 -34.81
C GLN A 69 -9.08 25.58 -35.91
N HIS A 70 -10.14 26.36 -36.12
CA HIS A 70 -10.16 27.45 -37.10
C HIS A 70 -9.28 28.66 -36.73
N LEU A 71 -8.73 28.71 -35.51
CA LEU A 71 -7.85 29.80 -35.06
C LEU A 71 -6.39 29.61 -35.49
N PHE A 72 -6.05 28.45 -36.06
CA PHE A 72 -4.69 28.09 -36.47
C PHE A 72 -4.59 27.91 -37.98
N ASP A 73 -3.43 28.20 -38.54
CA ASP A 73 -3.11 27.78 -39.91
C ASP A 73 -3.06 26.24 -39.98
N PRO A 74 -3.60 25.59 -41.03
CA PRO A 74 -3.65 24.13 -41.11
C PRO A 74 -2.28 23.45 -41.01
N LEU A 75 -1.21 24.10 -41.51
CA LEU A 75 0.13 23.54 -41.46
C LEU A 75 0.70 23.56 -40.04
N GLU A 76 0.51 24.68 -39.34
CA GLU A 76 0.92 24.84 -37.94
C GLU A 76 0.15 23.89 -37.03
N TYR A 77 -1.17 23.77 -37.23
CA TYR A 77 -2.02 22.84 -36.48
C TYR A 77 -1.55 21.39 -36.64
N ASN A 78 -1.26 20.95 -37.87
CA ASN A 78 -0.74 19.61 -38.13
C ASN A 78 0.60 19.37 -37.44
N THR A 79 1.51 20.35 -37.50
CA THR A 79 2.83 20.26 -36.87
C THR A 79 2.71 20.11 -35.35
N ILE A 80 1.87 20.92 -34.71
CA ILE A 80 1.60 20.85 -33.28
C ILE A 80 0.97 19.51 -32.91
N ASN A 81 -0.05 19.08 -33.65
CA ASN A 81 -0.76 17.83 -33.37
C ASN A 81 0.18 16.62 -33.50
N THR A 82 0.99 16.54 -34.56
CA THR A 82 2.01 15.49 -34.72
C THR A 82 3.02 15.52 -33.58
N GLY A 83 3.48 16.70 -33.16
CA GLY A 83 4.40 16.84 -32.03
C GLY A 83 3.81 16.32 -30.73
N VAL A 84 2.56 16.69 -30.41
CA VAL A 84 1.85 16.21 -29.21
C VAL A 84 1.65 14.70 -29.24
N GLN A 85 1.25 14.13 -30.39
CA GLN A 85 1.09 12.69 -30.54
C GLN A 85 2.42 11.96 -30.31
N ASN A 86 3.51 12.43 -30.90
CA ASN A 86 4.84 11.83 -30.69
C ASN A 86 5.26 11.88 -29.22
N MET A 87 4.97 12.96 -28.50
CA MET A 87 5.25 13.06 -27.05
C MET A 87 4.42 12.07 -26.24
N ALA A 88 3.12 11.94 -26.55
CA ALA A 88 2.23 10.99 -25.87
C ALA A 88 2.71 9.55 -26.09
N THR A 89 3.01 9.16 -27.33
CA THR A 89 3.53 7.83 -27.66
C THR A 89 4.86 7.55 -26.95
N ALA A 90 5.79 8.52 -26.93
CA ALA A 90 7.06 8.35 -26.23
C ALA A 90 6.88 8.13 -24.72
N LEU A 91 5.89 8.80 -24.11
CA LEU A 91 5.54 8.61 -22.70
C LEU A 91 4.91 7.23 -22.45
N GLU A 92 3.99 6.77 -23.31
CA GLU A 92 3.41 5.43 -23.21
C GLU A 92 4.47 4.35 -23.34
N GLU A 93 5.39 4.47 -24.31
CA GLU A 93 6.52 3.56 -24.47
C GLU A 93 7.44 3.56 -23.25
N ALA A 94 7.72 4.74 -22.66
CA ALA A 94 8.53 4.86 -21.46
C ALA A 94 7.82 4.23 -20.24
N SER A 95 6.51 4.40 -20.13
CA SER A 95 5.69 3.79 -19.10
C SER A 95 5.70 2.26 -19.22
N ALA A 96 5.46 1.72 -20.42
CA ALA A 96 5.49 0.29 -20.69
C ALA A 96 6.88 -0.31 -20.38
N LYS A 97 7.97 0.39 -20.74
CA LYS A 97 9.34 -0.01 -20.38
C LYS A 97 9.62 0.08 -18.87
N SER A 98 8.83 0.86 -18.13
CA SER A 98 8.97 1.03 -16.68
C SER A 98 8.13 0.04 -15.86
N GLU A 99 7.14 -0.61 -16.46
CA GLU A 99 6.26 -1.57 -15.76
C GLU A 99 6.95 -2.92 -15.40
N ASP A 100 8.16 -3.17 -15.93
CA ASP A 100 8.95 -4.40 -15.69
C ASP A 100 9.65 -4.47 -14.31
N ILE A 101 9.33 -3.59 -13.35
CA ILE A 101 9.88 -3.65 -11.98
C ILE A 101 8.74 -3.91 -10.98
N THR A 102 8.03 -5.03 -11.13
CA THR A 102 6.93 -5.41 -10.23
C THR A 102 7.03 -6.83 -9.63
N GLU A 103 8.25 -7.36 -9.49
CA GLU A 103 8.51 -8.56 -8.66
C GLU A 103 9.78 -8.44 -7.82
N HIS A 104 9.93 -7.32 -7.10
CA HIS A 104 10.88 -7.32 -5.99
C HIS A 104 10.16 -7.72 -4.71
N THR A 105 10.60 -8.85 -4.15
CA THR A 105 10.51 -9.10 -2.71
C THR A 105 10.77 -7.79 -1.99
N PRO A 106 9.90 -7.34 -1.06
CA PRO A 106 10.11 -6.07 -0.37
C PRO A 106 11.55 -6.05 0.13
N LEU A 107 12.36 -5.09 -0.36
CA LEU A 107 13.68 -4.87 0.21
C LEU A 107 13.43 -4.64 1.69
N ALA A 108 13.84 -5.58 2.54
CA ALA A 108 13.83 -5.39 3.97
C ALA A 108 15.14 -4.66 4.26
N PRO A 109 15.16 -3.31 4.33
CA PRO A 109 16.40 -2.55 4.47
C PRO A 109 17.11 -2.86 5.81
N VAL A 110 16.38 -3.49 6.74
CA VAL A 110 16.87 -3.90 8.05
C VAL A 110 16.45 -5.33 8.37
N GLU A 111 17.44 -6.20 8.59
CA GLU A 111 17.22 -7.56 9.07
C GLU A 111 17.33 -7.60 10.60
N VAL A 112 16.34 -8.20 11.28
CA VAL A 112 16.35 -8.33 12.75
C VAL A 112 16.92 -9.69 13.14
N ILE A 113 18.17 -9.70 13.59
CA ILE A 113 18.87 -10.91 14.00
C ILE A 113 18.53 -11.23 15.46
N HIS A 114 17.92 -12.40 15.68
CA HIS A 114 17.64 -12.97 17.00
C HIS A 114 18.76 -13.93 17.38
N THR A 115 19.57 -13.57 18.38
CA THR A 115 20.75 -14.35 18.79
C THR A 115 20.48 -15.40 19.87
N GLY A 116 19.21 -15.61 20.26
CA GLY A 116 18.82 -16.51 21.36
C GLY A 116 19.22 -16.04 22.76
N GLN A 117 19.91 -14.90 22.89
CA GLN A 117 20.31 -14.32 24.16
C GLN A 117 19.28 -13.31 24.67
N ARG A 118 19.21 -13.15 26.01
CA ARG A 118 18.32 -12.18 26.65
C ARG A 118 18.77 -10.75 26.30
N GLY A 119 17.95 -10.01 25.55
CA GLY A 119 18.24 -8.64 25.14
C GLY A 119 17.44 -8.17 23.92
N ARG A 120 17.58 -6.89 23.55
CA ARG A 120 16.94 -6.31 22.36
C ARG A 120 17.58 -6.90 21.08
N PRO A 121 16.79 -7.43 20.13
CA PRO A 121 17.30 -7.99 18.88
C PRO A 121 18.19 -7.02 18.08
N ARG A 122 19.19 -7.56 17.39
CA ARG A 122 20.18 -6.77 16.65
C ARG A 122 19.67 -6.44 15.25
N LYS A 123 19.49 -5.15 14.94
CA LYS A 123 19.08 -4.65 13.61
C LYS A 123 20.28 -4.53 12.67
N ASN A 124 20.42 -5.38 11.66
CA ASN A 124 21.46 -5.35 10.62
C ASN A 124 21.01 -4.52 9.43
N ILE A 125 21.87 -3.63 8.94
CA ILE A 125 21.57 -2.75 7.81
C ILE A 125 22.60 -3.07 6.72
N ASP A 126 22.12 -3.25 5.50
CA ASP A 126 22.98 -3.46 4.33
C ASP A 126 23.99 -2.30 4.19
N ARG A 127 25.24 -2.64 3.85
CA ARG A 127 26.33 -1.66 3.78
C ARG A 127 26.13 -0.66 2.64
N GLU A 128 25.79 -1.13 1.45
CA GLU A 128 25.66 -0.28 0.26
C GLU A 128 24.48 0.68 0.41
N LEU A 129 23.37 0.15 0.95
CA LEU A 129 22.18 0.94 1.24
C LEU A 129 22.46 2.00 2.32
N LEU A 130 23.20 1.64 3.36
CA LEU A 130 23.58 2.57 4.42
C LEU A 130 24.54 3.66 3.92
N GLU A 131 25.53 3.30 3.12
CA GLU A 131 26.49 4.24 2.53
C GLU A 131 25.79 5.25 1.62
N THR A 132 24.95 4.77 0.70
CA THR A 132 24.18 5.63 -0.21
C THR A 132 23.25 6.56 0.57
N SER A 133 22.58 6.04 1.58
CA SER A 133 21.68 6.83 2.43
C SER A 133 22.42 7.92 3.20
N LEU A 134 23.61 7.61 3.74
CA LEU A 134 24.45 8.57 4.46
C LEU A 134 25.03 9.66 3.55
N ARG A 135 25.31 9.35 2.28
CA ARG A 135 25.71 10.36 1.27
C ARG A 135 24.59 11.36 0.98
N LEU A 136 23.35 10.90 0.93
CA LEU A 136 22.19 11.73 0.62
C LEU A 136 21.70 12.54 1.83
N ARG A 137 21.68 11.93 3.02
CA ARG A 137 21.15 12.56 4.25
C ARG A 137 21.89 12.07 5.50
N GLY A 138 22.00 12.96 6.49
CA GLY A 138 22.63 12.62 7.78
C GLY A 138 21.85 11.54 8.59
N PRO A 139 22.51 10.91 9.58
CA PRO A 139 21.98 9.76 10.33
C PRO A 139 20.68 10.03 11.11
N THR A 140 20.36 11.29 11.41
CA THR A 140 19.09 11.68 12.04
C THR A 140 17.92 11.58 11.08
N HIS A 141 18.14 11.93 9.81
CA HIS A 141 17.08 12.02 8.81
C HIS A 141 16.78 10.67 8.14
N ILE A 142 17.73 9.74 8.15
CA ILE A 142 17.53 8.39 7.60
C ILE A 142 16.99 7.39 8.65
N ALA A 143 16.97 7.77 9.93
CA ALA A 143 16.43 6.95 11.03
C ALA A 143 15.00 6.41 10.80
N PRO A 144 14.04 7.24 10.35
CA PRO A 144 12.68 6.75 10.07
C PRO A 144 12.63 5.74 8.91
N VAL A 145 13.51 5.88 7.92
CA VAL A 145 13.55 5.01 6.73
C VAL A 145 13.97 3.58 7.08
N PHE A 146 14.89 3.45 8.04
CA PHE A 146 15.39 2.16 8.53
C PHE A 146 14.68 1.66 9.79
N ASP A 147 13.57 2.29 10.20
CA ASP A 147 12.85 1.99 11.44
C ASP A 147 13.79 1.89 12.67
N CYS A 148 14.83 2.72 12.77
CA CYS A 148 15.80 2.59 13.86
C CYS A 148 16.34 3.93 14.33
N SER A 149 16.87 3.95 15.56
CA SER A 149 17.42 5.19 16.11
C SER A 149 18.66 5.64 15.35
N SER A 150 18.89 6.96 15.31
CA SER A 150 20.11 7.54 14.72
C SER A 150 21.39 7.00 15.38
N ARG A 151 21.31 6.61 16.66
CA ARG A 151 22.40 5.93 17.38
C ARG A 151 22.69 4.55 16.78
N THR A 152 21.66 3.79 16.43
CA THR A 152 21.79 2.49 15.75
C THR A 152 22.45 2.67 14.39
N ILE A 153 22.02 3.66 13.60
CA ILE A 153 22.62 4.00 12.31
C ILE A 153 24.09 4.35 12.45
N ARG A 154 24.44 5.26 13.36
CA ARG A 154 25.84 5.63 13.61
C ARG A 154 26.67 4.43 14.02
N ARG A 155 26.16 3.58 14.90
CA ARG A 155 26.86 2.35 15.33
C ARG A 155 27.10 1.41 14.13
N ARG A 156 26.12 1.22 13.25
CA ARG A 156 26.28 0.39 12.04
C ARG A 156 27.23 1.03 11.02
N ALA A 157 27.19 2.35 10.88
CA ALA A 157 28.11 3.07 10.03
C ALA A 157 29.56 2.94 10.52
N LEU A 158 29.79 2.95 11.84
CA LEU A 158 31.09 2.67 12.44
C LEU A 158 31.53 1.21 12.22
N GLU A 159 30.64 0.23 12.44
CA GLU A 159 30.91 -1.19 12.18
C GLU A 159 31.29 -1.45 10.71
N HIS A 160 30.66 -0.75 9.77
CA HIS A 160 30.93 -0.83 8.33
C HIS A 160 32.08 0.07 7.86
N GLY A 161 32.74 0.83 8.76
CA GLY A 161 33.84 1.74 8.42
C GLY A 161 33.44 2.97 7.59
N LEU A 162 32.17 3.35 7.60
CA LEU A 162 31.60 4.46 6.80
C LEU A 162 31.71 5.83 7.50
N VAL A 163 32.04 5.86 8.79
CA VAL A 163 32.17 7.08 9.60
C VAL A 163 33.43 6.98 10.45
N GLU A 164 34.18 8.07 10.56
CA GLU A 164 35.40 8.09 11.38
C GLU A 164 35.07 8.12 12.88
N VAL A 165 35.82 7.34 13.66
CA VAL A 165 35.78 7.43 15.12
C VAL A 165 36.51 8.72 15.52
N ILE A 166 35.77 9.67 16.09
CA ILE A 166 36.38 10.85 16.73
C ILE A 166 37.24 10.33 17.88
N ARG A 167 38.57 10.27 17.67
CA ARG A 167 39.52 10.06 18.76
C ARG A 167 39.58 11.38 19.53
N PRO A 168 39.29 11.40 20.84
CA PRO A 168 39.59 12.58 21.63
C PRO A 168 41.11 12.80 21.58
N ASN A 169 41.54 13.97 21.09
CA ASN A 169 42.93 14.39 21.21
C ASN A 169 43.26 14.42 22.70
N ILE A 170 44.11 13.49 23.15
CA ILE A 170 44.76 13.52 24.46
C ILE A 170 45.95 14.46 24.35
#